data_AF-A0A016TKK2-F1
#
_entry.id   AF-A0A016TKK2-F1
#
_cell.length_a   1.000
_cell.length_b   1.000
_cell.length_c   1.000
_cell.angle_alpha   90.00
_cell.angle_beta   90.00
_cell.angle_gamma   90.00
#
_symmetry.space_group_name_H-M   'P 1'
#
loop_
_entity.id
_entity.type
_entity.pdbx_description
1 polymer ?
#
loop_
_entity_poly.entity_id
_entity_poly.type
_entity_poly.pdbx_seq_one_letter_code
_entity_poly.pdbx_strand_id
1 'polypeptide(L)'
;MFAKKWFGLEESPTNHVIIEDGIVFMREAAKKGIKYDTLLLDACTNDRRTIMCPVPVFLQPEAIKDMASILNENGVFAANLLVVADDVDAVENQILDLFKKHFETCFLLRFYPKQRMLLCSRRQKWDFMNQAKRFAQNLMMADDKFNFELTGMILQYGDNFKKIQKDSSKK
;
A
#
# COMPACT_ATOMS: atom_id res chain seq x y z
N MET A 1 -6.32 15.44 -19.80
CA MET A 1 -5.33 14.76 -18.93
C MET A 1 -4.31 14.05 -19.80
N PHE A 2 -3.00 14.20 -19.55
CA PHE A 2 -1.92 13.65 -20.41
C PHE A 2 -2.06 12.14 -20.67
N ALA A 3 -2.43 11.36 -19.65
CA ALA A 3 -2.60 9.91 -19.78
C ALA A 3 -3.70 9.48 -20.76
N LYS A 4 -4.82 10.23 -20.85
CA LYS A 4 -5.87 9.96 -21.86
C LYS A 4 -5.36 10.16 -23.29
N LYS A 5 -4.39 11.07 -23.49
CA LYS A 5 -3.87 11.41 -24.83
C LYS A 5 -2.73 10.48 -25.27
N TRP A 6 -1.87 10.06 -24.34
CA TRP A 6 -0.59 9.43 -24.70
C TRP A 6 -0.35 8.05 -24.08
N PHE A 7 -1.13 7.65 -23.06
CA PHE A 7 -0.92 6.38 -22.34
C PHE A 7 -2.15 5.46 -22.38
N GLY A 8 -3.08 5.69 -23.32
CA GLY A 8 -4.22 4.80 -23.55
C GLY A 8 -5.21 4.70 -22.39
N LEU A 9 -5.26 5.70 -21.50
CA LEU A 9 -6.25 5.69 -20.42
C LEU A 9 -7.65 5.98 -20.99
N GLU A 10 -8.53 5.01 -20.86
CA GLU A 10 -9.93 5.10 -21.27
C GLU A 10 -10.85 4.94 -20.05
N GLU A 11 -11.87 5.79 -19.97
CA GLU A 11 -12.94 5.60 -18.99
C GLU A 11 -13.94 4.55 -19.48
N SER A 12 -14.50 3.80 -18.54
CA SER A 12 -15.49 2.76 -18.78
C SER A 12 -16.50 2.75 -17.63
N PRO A 13 -17.56 1.92 -17.68
CA PRO A 13 -18.47 1.76 -16.53
C PRO A 13 -17.79 1.25 -15.24
N THR A 14 -16.55 0.75 -15.32
CA THR A 14 -15.77 0.22 -14.19
C THR A 14 -14.46 0.98 -13.95
N ASN A 15 -14.15 1.98 -14.78
CA ASN A 15 -12.94 2.80 -14.66
C ASN A 15 -13.30 4.27 -14.87
N HIS A 16 -13.22 5.07 -13.80
CA HIS A 16 -13.59 6.49 -13.83
C HIS A 16 -12.43 7.35 -13.36
N VAL A 17 -12.19 8.47 -14.06
CA VAL A 17 -11.23 9.47 -13.61
C VAL A 17 -11.98 10.59 -12.90
N ILE A 18 -11.61 10.82 -11.64
CA ILE A 18 -12.15 11.91 -10.83
C ILE A 18 -11.03 12.95 -10.66
N ILE A 19 -11.27 14.18 -11.11
CA ILE A 19 -10.33 15.28 -10.95
C ILE A 19 -10.72 16.04 -9.68
N GLU A 20 -10.09 15.69 -8.56
CA GLU A 20 -10.35 16.30 -7.26
C GLU A 20 -9.13 16.18 -6.33
N ASP A 21 -9.11 16.96 -5.25
CA ASP A 21 -8.20 16.72 -4.13
C ASP A 21 -8.57 15.40 -3.44
N GLY A 22 -7.63 14.46 -3.39
CA GLY A 22 -7.84 13.13 -2.82
C GLY A 22 -8.27 13.16 -1.34
N ILE A 23 -7.83 14.14 -0.55
CA ILE A 23 -8.25 14.29 0.85
C ILE A 23 -9.71 14.71 0.94
N VAL A 24 -10.11 15.66 0.10
CA VAL A 24 -11.52 16.10 0.03
C VAL A 24 -12.40 14.94 -0.42
N PHE A 25 -12.00 14.22 -1.47
CA PHE A 25 -12.71 13.06 -1.97
C PHE A 25 -12.94 12.01 -0.88
N MET A 26 -11.89 11.62 -0.16
CA MET A 26 -11.99 10.60 0.91
C MET A 26 -12.85 11.07 2.08
N ARG A 27 -12.73 12.34 2.47
CA ARG A 27 -13.57 12.92 3.53
C ARG A 27 -15.05 12.91 3.15
N GLU A 28 -15.38 13.29 1.92
CA GLU A 28 -16.77 13.28 1.46
C GLU A 28 -17.31 11.85 1.30
N ALA A 29 -16.48 10.91 0.84
CA ALA A 29 -16.83 9.50 0.84
C ALA A 29 -17.10 8.98 2.26
N ALA A 30 -16.29 9.37 3.25
CA ALA A 30 -16.46 9.03 4.66
C ALA A 30 -17.79 9.57 5.21
N LYS A 31 -18.11 10.85 4.94
CA LYS A 31 -19.40 11.47 5.33
C LYS A 31 -20.61 10.77 4.71
N LYS A 32 -20.49 10.33 3.45
CA LYS A 32 -21.55 9.61 2.72
C LYS A 32 -21.63 8.13 3.08
N GLY A 33 -20.72 7.62 3.90
CA GLY A 33 -20.65 6.19 4.24
C GLY A 33 -20.27 5.28 3.06
N ILE A 34 -19.66 5.82 2.01
CA ILE A 34 -19.21 5.05 0.85
C ILE A 34 -18.05 4.15 1.28
N LYS A 35 -18.06 2.91 0.79
CA LYS A 35 -17.03 1.92 1.11
C LYS A 35 -16.35 1.37 -0.14
N TYR A 36 -15.09 1.01 0.01
CA TYR A 36 -14.24 0.41 -1.01
C TYR A 36 -13.61 -0.87 -0.50
N ASP A 37 -13.47 -1.86 -1.37
CA ASP A 37 -12.76 -3.11 -1.07
C ASP A 37 -11.24 -2.92 -1.07
N THR A 38 -10.75 -2.01 -1.90
CA THR A 38 -9.33 -1.71 -2.00
C THR A 38 -9.12 -0.21 -2.14
N LEU A 39 -8.12 0.32 -1.45
CA LEU A 39 -7.63 1.68 -1.60
C LEU A 39 -6.14 1.61 -1.93
N LEU A 40 -5.74 2.22 -3.05
CA LEU A 40 -4.34 2.33 -3.46
C LEU A 40 -3.93 3.81 -3.40
N LEU A 41 -2.89 4.11 -2.65
CA LEU A 41 -2.34 5.46 -2.50
C LEU A 41 -0.95 5.55 -3.12
N ASP A 42 -0.86 6.20 -4.27
CA ASP A 42 0.40 6.52 -4.97
C ASP A 42 0.44 8.01 -5.30
N ALA A 43 0.42 8.84 -4.24
CA ALA A 43 0.48 10.29 -4.34
C ALA A 43 1.84 10.78 -3.84
N CYS A 44 2.73 11.15 -4.76
CA CYS A 44 4.10 11.54 -4.46
C CYS A 44 4.37 13.02 -4.75
N THR A 45 5.37 13.59 -4.10
CA THR A 45 5.92 14.90 -4.48
C THR A 45 7.12 14.76 -5.41
N ASN A 46 7.33 15.75 -6.28
CA ASN A 46 8.54 15.86 -7.09
C ASN A 46 9.67 16.59 -6.35
N ASP A 47 9.36 17.30 -5.26
CA ASP A 47 10.35 17.98 -4.44
C ASP A 47 11.10 16.95 -3.60
N ARG A 48 12.44 16.99 -3.58
CA ARG A 48 13.23 16.15 -2.66
C ARG A 48 12.91 16.48 -1.21
N ARG A 49 12.31 15.52 -0.50
CA ARG A 49 11.94 15.58 0.93
C ARG A 49 12.23 14.23 1.59
N THR A 50 12.27 14.23 2.92
CA THR A 50 12.44 13.00 3.73
C THR A 50 11.40 11.94 3.38
N ILE A 51 10.15 12.34 3.22
CA ILE A 51 9.05 11.49 2.76
C ILE A 51 8.61 12.02 1.40
N MET A 52 8.86 11.24 0.35
CA MET A 52 8.48 11.56 -1.02
C MET A 52 7.08 11.01 -1.34
N CYS A 53 6.77 9.82 -0.83
CA CYS A 53 5.49 9.15 -0.99
C CYS A 53 5.05 8.47 0.33
N PRO A 54 3.79 8.61 0.75
CA PRO A 54 2.80 9.53 0.19
C PRO A 54 3.13 10.99 0.55
N VAL A 55 2.51 11.95 -0.14
CA VAL A 55 2.64 13.37 0.23
C VAL A 55 2.12 13.60 1.66
N PRO A 56 2.78 14.46 2.48
CA PRO A 56 2.55 14.51 3.93
C PRO A 56 1.11 14.74 4.40
N VAL A 57 0.25 15.35 3.60
CA VAL A 57 -1.17 15.56 3.95
C VAL A 57 -1.91 14.23 4.16
N PHE A 58 -1.52 13.16 3.47
CA PHE A 58 -2.10 11.81 3.66
C PHE A 58 -1.63 11.14 4.95
N LEU A 59 -0.61 11.67 5.62
CA LEU A 59 -0.10 11.15 6.90
C LEU A 59 -0.74 11.83 8.11
N GLN A 60 -1.62 12.80 7.89
CA GLN A 60 -2.36 13.46 8.98
C GLN A 60 -3.36 12.47 9.60
N PRO A 61 -3.54 12.47 10.94
CA PRO A 61 -4.45 11.53 11.62
C PRO A 61 -5.87 11.53 11.05
N GLU A 62 -6.40 12.69 10.68
CA GLU A 62 -7.73 12.84 10.09
C GLU A 62 -7.82 12.18 8.73
N ALA A 63 -6.78 12.34 7.88
CA ALA A 63 -6.72 11.69 6.57
C ALA A 63 -6.65 10.16 6.71
N ILE A 64 -5.83 9.66 7.64
CA ILE A 64 -5.71 8.22 7.91
C ILE A 64 -7.02 7.67 8.46
N LYS A 65 -7.70 8.41 9.34
CA LYS A 65 -9.03 8.06 9.84
C LYS A 65 -10.06 8.00 8.72
N ASP A 66 -10.08 8.98 7.82
CA ASP A 66 -11.00 9.00 6.68
C ASP A 66 -10.74 7.79 5.76
N MET A 67 -9.47 7.52 5.42
CA MET A 67 -9.05 6.33 4.65
C MET A 67 -9.49 5.02 5.31
N ALA A 68 -9.24 4.87 6.62
CA ALA A 68 -9.67 3.69 7.36
C ALA A 68 -11.19 3.57 7.39
N SER A 69 -11.92 4.68 7.47
CA SER A 69 -13.38 4.71 7.56
C SER A 69 -14.07 4.32 6.25
N ILE A 70 -13.49 4.62 5.09
CA ILE A 70 -14.07 4.28 3.77
C ILE A 70 -13.63 2.90 3.28
N LEU A 71 -12.79 2.19 4.03
CA LEU A 71 -12.43 0.81 3.71
C LEU A 71 -13.50 -0.16 4.26
N ASN A 72 -13.88 -1.15 3.45
CA ASN A 72 -14.71 -2.27 3.89
C ASN A 72 -14.03 -3.07 5.00
N GLU A 73 -14.82 -3.86 5.75
CA GLU A 73 -14.32 -4.69 6.86
C GLU A 73 -13.23 -5.67 6.41
N ASN A 74 -13.43 -6.25 5.23
CA ASN A 74 -12.44 -7.09 4.58
C ASN A 74 -11.59 -6.31 3.57
N GLY A 75 -11.56 -4.99 3.57
CA GLY A 75 -10.81 -4.25 2.57
C GLY A 75 -9.31 -4.23 2.84
N VAL A 76 -8.55 -3.83 1.83
CA VAL A 76 -7.09 -3.61 1.92
C VAL A 76 -6.74 -2.19 1.50
N PHE A 77 -6.03 -1.48 2.35
CA PHE A 77 -5.33 -0.25 2.01
C PHE A 77 -3.89 -0.58 1.65
N ALA A 78 -3.40 -0.05 0.54
CA ALA A 78 -2.01 -0.13 0.14
C ALA A 78 -1.46 1.24 -0.23
N ALA A 79 -0.27 1.59 0.26
CA ALA A 79 0.40 2.81 -0.13
C ALA A 79 1.84 2.54 -0.55
N ASN A 80 2.28 3.24 -1.58
CA ASN A 80 3.69 3.32 -1.93
C ASN A 80 4.40 4.23 -0.92
N LEU A 81 5.41 3.69 -0.23
CA LEU A 81 6.28 4.44 0.66
C LEU A 81 7.64 4.61 0.01
N LEU A 82 7.99 5.88 -0.27
CA LEU A 82 9.32 6.26 -0.75
C LEU A 82 9.90 7.26 0.25
N VAL A 83 10.91 6.80 0.97
CA VAL A 83 11.60 7.57 2.01
C VAL A 83 13.03 7.83 1.57
N VAL A 84 13.46 9.09 1.70
CA VAL A 84 14.81 9.55 1.40
C VAL A 84 15.36 10.22 2.65
N ALA A 85 15.80 9.39 3.59
CA ALA A 85 16.36 9.79 4.89
C ALA A 85 17.69 9.06 5.14
N ASP A 86 18.48 9.55 6.09
CA ASP A 86 19.67 8.83 6.57
C ASP A 86 19.25 7.55 7.32
N ASP A 87 18.25 7.67 8.20
CA ASP A 87 17.61 6.53 8.88
C ASP A 87 16.22 6.26 8.29
N VAL A 88 16.21 5.47 7.21
CA VAL A 88 14.98 5.11 6.49
C VAL A 88 14.05 4.26 7.37
N ASP A 89 14.62 3.32 8.13
CA ASP A 89 13.83 2.38 8.94
C ASP A 89 13.11 3.12 10.09
N ALA A 90 13.75 4.12 10.71
CA ALA A 90 13.10 4.94 11.73
C ALA A 90 11.88 5.69 11.20
N VAL A 91 12.01 6.34 10.03
CA VAL A 91 10.90 7.09 9.40
C VAL A 91 9.78 6.15 8.96
N GLU A 92 10.11 5.00 8.39
CA GLU A 92 9.12 4.00 7.98
C GLU A 92 8.34 3.42 9.16
N ASN A 93 9.01 3.17 10.28
CA ASN A 93 8.36 2.71 11.51
C ASN A 93 7.43 3.78 12.10
N GLN A 94 7.83 5.05 12.07
CA GLN A 94 6.95 6.16 12.49
C GLN A 94 5.68 6.22 11.64
N ILE A 95 5.80 6.09 10.31
CA ILE A 95 4.64 6.06 9.41
C ILE A 95 3.77 4.84 9.72
N LEU A 96 4.37 3.65 9.87
CA LEU A 96 3.66 2.43 10.20
C LEU A 96 2.84 2.58 11.50
N ASP A 97 3.42 3.20 12.53
CA ASP A 97 2.77 3.43 13.82
C ASP A 97 1.60 4.43 13.73
N LEU A 98 1.66 5.41 12.82
CA LEU A 98 0.50 6.29 12.56
C LEU A 98 -0.69 5.48 12.02
N PHE A 99 -0.44 4.58 11.07
CA PHE A 99 -1.52 3.77 10.47
C PHE A 99 -2.06 2.72 11.44
N LYS A 100 -1.21 2.10 12.26
CA LYS A 100 -1.63 1.13 13.30
C LYS A 100 -2.61 1.70 14.33
N LYS A 101 -2.72 3.03 14.47
CA LYS A 101 -3.74 3.67 15.33
C LYS A 101 -5.15 3.57 14.77
N HIS A 102 -5.30 3.31 13.47
CA HIS A 102 -6.59 3.37 12.76
C HIS A 102 -6.96 2.04 12.07
N PHE A 103 -6.02 1.11 11.95
CA PHE A 103 -6.22 -0.21 11.33
C PHE A 103 -5.82 -1.32 12.30
N GLU A 104 -6.53 -2.45 12.24
CA GLU A 104 -6.24 -3.60 13.10
C GLU A 104 -4.91 -4.27 12.77
N THR A 105 -4.56 -4.33 11.48
CA THR A 105 -3.29 -4.91 11.02
C THR A 105 -2.67 -3.99 9.98
N CYS A 106 -1.39 -3.65 10.19
CA CYS A 106 -0.56 -2.99 9.19
C CYS A 106 0.85 -3.58 9.19
N PHE A 107 1.45 -3.69 8.02
CA PHE A 107 2.83 -4.14 7.85
C PHE A 107 3.47 -3.53 6.59
N LEU A 108 4.81 -3.55 6.58
CA LEU A 108 5.61 -3.08 5.46
C LEU A 108 6.15 -4.27 4.66
N LEU A 109 6.03 -4.19 3.33
CA LEU A 109 6.63 -5.13 2.40
C LEU A 109 7.72 -4.40 1.62
N ARG A 110 8.97 -4.82 1.81
CA ARG A 110 10.13 -4.29 1.09
C ARG A 110 10.25 -4.97 -0.26
N PHE A 111 10.22 -4.17 -1.33
CA PHE A 111 10.40 -4.66 -2.71
C PHE A 111 11.52 -3.91 -3.46
N TYR A 112 12.03 -2.81 -2.89
CA TYR A 112 13.19 -2.07 -3.40
C TYR A 112 13.98 -1.45 -2.22
N PRO A 113 15.28 -1.12 -2.35
CA PRO A 113 16.08 -0.59 -1.24
C PRO A 113 15.52 0.66 -0.54
N LYS A 114 14.82 1.53 -1.29
CA LYS A 114 14.21 2.77 -0.78
C LYS A 114 12.69 2.80 -0.85
N GLN A 115 12.05 1.70 -1.29
CA GLN A 115 10.59 1.65 -1.44
C GLN A 115 9.97 0.44 -0.76
N ARG A 116 8.89 0.72 -0.03
CA ARG A 116 8.10 -0.25 0.71
C ARG A 116 6.65 -0.11 0.29
N MET A 117 5.92 -1.21 0.25
CA MET A 117 4.46 -1.18 0.24
C MET A 117 4.00 -1.20 1.68
N LEU A 118 3.32 -0.14 2.12
CA LEU A 118 2.52 -0.19 3.34
C LEU A 118 1.21 -0.88 3.02
N LEU A 119 0.90 -1.93 3.78
CA LEU A 119 -0.34 -2.67 3.65
C LEU A 119 -1.07 -2.61 4.98
N CYS A 120 -2.34 -2.24 4.95
CA CYS A 120 -3.21 -2.15 6.12
C CYS A 120 -4.58 -2.76 5.86
N SER A 121 -5.19 -3.32 6.90
CA SER A 121 -6.53 -3.88 6.86
C SER A 121 -7.20 -3.84 8.24
N ARG A 122 -8.52 -3.94 8.25
CA ARG A 122 -9.33 -4.14 9.46
C ARG A 122 -9.45 -5.61 9.85
N ARG A 123 -8.76 -6.51 9.16
CA ARG A 123 -8.74 -7.94 9.48
C ARG A 123 -7.66 -8.21 10.53
N GLN A 124 -7.99 -8.93 11.59
CA GLN A 124 -7.01 -9.46 12.54
C GLN A 124 -6.09 -10.49 11.90
N LYS A 125 -4.82 -10.50 12.33
CA LYS A 125 -3.82 -11.49 11.88
C LYS A 125 -3.69 -11.57 10.34
N TRP A 126 -3.96 -10.44 9.67
CA TRP A 126 -3.79 -10.31 8.23
C TRP A 126 -2.41 -9.72 7.92
N ASP A 127 -1.37 -10.38 8.40
CA ASP A 127 0.00 -10.00 8.12
C ASP A 127 0.72 -11.13 7.39
N PHE A 128 1.88 -10.77 6.85
CA PHE A 128 2.68 -11.68 6.08
C PHE A 128 3.15 -12.91 6.87
N MET A 129 3.44 -12.78 8.16
CA MET A 129 3.92 -13.91 8.98
C MET A 129 2.79 -14.92 9.22
N ASN A 130 1.59 -14.43 9.49
CA ASN A 130 0.42 -15.27 9.74
C ASN A 130 -0.19 -15.86 8.45
N GLN A 131 0.01 -15.22 7.30
CA GLN A 131 -0.60 -15.64 6.01
C GLN A 131 0.40 -15.89 4.89
N ALA A 132 1.67 -16.13 5.24
CA ALA A 132 2.81 -16.35 4.35
C ALA A 132 2.48 -17.21 3.11
N LYS A 133 1.93 -18.41 3.33
CA LYS A 133 1.60 -19.35 2.26
C LYS A 133 0.58 -18.77 1.28
N ARG A 134 -0.48 -18.14 1.80
CA ARG A 134 -1.54 -17.53 0.99
C ARG A 134 -1.00 -16.34 0.20
N PHE A 135 -0.21 -15.47 0.84
CA PHE A 135 0.43 -14.34 0.16
C PHE A 135 1.35 -14.80 -0.97
N ALA A 136 2.22 -15.78 -0.73
CA ALA A 136 3.10 -16.34 -1.73
C ALA A 136 2.33 -16.95 -2.91
N GLN A 137 1.29 -17.76 -2.63
CA GLN A 137 0.45 -18.34 -3.67
C GLN A 137 -0.23 -17.27 -4.54
N ASN A 138 -0.82 -16.25 -3.91
CA ASN A 138 -1.48 -15.17 -4.64
C ASN A 138 -0.48 -14.34 -5.48
N LEU A 139 0.74 -14.14 -4.96
CA LEU A 139 1.80 -13.43 -5.68
C LEU A 139 2.24 -14.19 -6.93
N MET A 140 2.47 -15.50 -6.80
CA MET A 140 2.79 -16.36 -7.93
C MET A 140 1.68 -16.35 -9.00
N MET A 141 0.42 -16.44 -8.58
CA MET A 141 -0.72 -16.35 -9.51
C MET A 141 -0.77 -15.01 -10.25
N ALA A 142 -0.39 -13.90 -9.58
CA ALA A 142 -0.34 -12.60 -10.22
C ALA A 142 0.81 -12.52 -11.24
N ASP A 143 1.99 -13.03 -10.89
CA ASP A 143 3.12 -13.09 -11.82
C ASP A 143 2.82 -13.96 -13.04
N ASP A 144 2.25 -15.15 -12.84
CA ASP A 144 1.88 -16.05 -13.94
C ASP A 144 0.86 -15.42 -14.90
N LYS A 145 -0.06 -14.62 -14.36
CA LYS A 145 -1.13 -13.99 -15.14
C LYS A 145 -0.68 -12.72 -15.87
N PHE A 146 0.15 -11.90 -15.23
CA PHE A 146 0.46 -10.56 -15.71
C PHE A 146 1.93 -10.37 -16.13
N ASN A 147 2.77 -11.38 -15.90
CA ASN A 147 4.20 -11.37 -16.21
C ASN A 147 4.93 -10.16 -15.59
N PHE A 148 4.63 -9.86 -14.32
CA PHE A 148 5.17 -8.71 -13.60
C PHE A 148 6.51 -8.97 -12.89
N GLU A 149 6.92 -10.23 -12.74
CA GLU A 149 8.16 -10.64 -12.04
C GLU A 149 8.26 -10.14 -10.58
N LEU A 150 7.12 -9.96 -9.89
CA LEU A 150 7.05 -9.44 -8.52
C LEU A 150 7.71 -10.37 -7.51
N THR A 151 7.59 -11.69 -7.68
CA THR A 151 8.19 -12.70 -6.82
C THR A 151 9.70 -12.56 -6.81
N GLY A 152 10.33 -12.31 -7.96
CA GLY A 152 11.78 -12.08 -8.06
C GLY A 152 12.21 -10.88 -7.22
N MET A 153 11.54 -9.74 -7.40
CA MET A 153 11.82 -8.51 -6.66
C MET A 153 11.63 -8.69 -5.14
N ILE A 154 10.54 -9.33 -4.74
CA ILE A 154 10.22 -9.51 -3.32
C ILE A 154 11.15 -10.54 -2.67
N LEU A 155 11.58 -11.60 -3.36
CA LEU A 155 12.57 -12.54 -2.83
C LEU A 155 13.96 -11.87 -2.65
N GLN A 156 14.33 -11.00 -3.59
CA GLN A 156 15.61 -10.31 -3.56
C GLN A 156 15.70 -9.33 -2.39
N TYR A 157 14.65 -8.53 -2.17
CA TYR A 157 14.66 -7.40 -1.24
C TYR A 157 13.79 -7.59 0.02
N GLY A 158 12.90 -8.58 0.04
CA GLY A 158 11.97 -8.82 1.13
C GLY A 158 12.58 -9.65 2.25
N ASP A 159 12.91 -9.00 3.37
CA ASP A 159 13.43 -9.67 4.58
C ASP A 159 12.45 -10.73 5.14
N ASN A 160 11.15 -10.53 4.91
CA ASN A 160 10.10 -11.42 5.37
C ASN A 160 10.08 -12.75 4.59
N PHE A 161 10.37 -12.73 3.29
CA PHE A 161 10.41 -13.94 2.46
C PHE A 161 11.67 -14.78 2.70
N LYS A 162 12.81 -14.12 2.98
CA LYS A 162 14.05 -14.81 3.39
C LYS A 162 13.85 -15.62 4.68
N LYS A 163 13.04 -15.11 5.62
CA LYS A 163 12.66 -15.86 6.84
C LYS A 163 11.83 -17.11 6.53
N ILE A 164 10.84 -17.02 5.62
CA ILE A 164 10.04 -18.20 5.20
C ILE A 164 10.91 -19.28 4.56
N GLN A 165 11.84 -18.92 3.66
CA GLN A 165 12.74 -19.90 3.05
C GLN A 165 13.62 -20.59 4.09
N LYS A 166 14.10 -19.85 5.09
CA LYS A 166 14.98 -20.37 6.15
C LYS A 166 14.27 -21.30 7.14
N ASP A 167 12.96 -21.11 7.33
CA ASP A 167 12.13 -21.99 8.18
C ASP A 167 11.60 -23.21 7.42
N SER A 168 11.48 -23.11 6.09
CA SER A 168 11.06 -24.23 5.22
C SER A 168 12.21 -25.21 4.91
N SER A 169 13.47 -24.77 5.02
CA SER A 169 14.67 -25.60 4.86
C SER A 169 15.13 -26.30 6.15
N LYS A 170 14.39 -26.12 7.25
CA LYS A 170 14.62 -26.76 8.56
C LYS A 170 13.63 -27.89 8.86
N LYS A 171 12.83 -28.32 7.89
CA LYS A 171 11.96 -29.49 7.97
C LYS A 171 12.47 -30.60 7.07
#